data_AF-A0A511KR78-F1
#
_entry.id   AF-A0A511KR78-F1
#
_cell.length_a   1.000
_cell.length_b   1.000
_cell.length_c   1.000
_cell.angle_alpha   90.00
_cell.angle_beta   90.00
_cell.angle_gamma   90.00
#
_symmetry.space_group_name_H-M   'P 1'
#
loop_
_entity.id
_entity.type
_entity.pdbx_description
1 polymer ?
#
loop_
_entity_poly.entity_id
_entity_poly.type
_entity_poly.pdbx_seq_one_letter_code
_entity_poly.pdbx_strand_id
1 'polypeptide(L)'
;MPSTYTYFVSGASRSLGLAREQGRVLVVAFDVDSEESVRSAAEKLKADSFLEGGALDAVVVNAGVFVGGHKPPSEMTMDDVRANFRTNVEGAIYTVHQMAGGVSYSMSKAGASTCTASNWPVELGPNKFDNGGEISVEEAVTEATNNVFLPAKPEWNGRYIAYTGKDLPW
;
A
#
# COMPACT_ATOMS: atom_id res chain seq x y z
N MET A 1 -21.64 -4.52 18.12
CA MET A 1 -20.67 -5.52 17.64
C MET A 1 -19.51 -4.73 17.06
N PRO A 2 -18.24 -5.09 17.31
CA PRO A 2 -17.14 -4.40 16.64
C PRO A 2 -17.25 -4.70 15.13
N SER A 3 -17.32 -3.66 14.32
CA SER A 3 -17.28 -3.77 12.87
C SER A 3 -15.99 -4.48 12.48
N THR A 4 -16.12 -5.66 11.87
CA THR A 4 -14.98 -6.40 11.34
C THR A 4 -14.61 -5.74 10.01
N TYR A 5 -13.46 -5.06 9.96
CA TYR A 5 -12.95 -4.46 8.73
C TYR A 5 -12.12 -5.47 7.96
N THR A 6 -12.36 -5.58 6.65
CA THR A 6 -11.61 -6.45 5.75
C THR A 6 -10.63 -5.62 4.93
N TYR A 7 -9.34 -5.86 5.15
CA TYR A 7 -8.25 -5.16 4.47
C TYR A 7 -7.55 -6.06 3.46
N PHE A 8 -7.21 -5.52 2.30
CA PHE A 8 -6.21 -6.10 1.41
C PHE A 8 -4.96 -5.22 1.42
N VAL A 9 -3.81 -5.82 1.73
CA VAL A 9 -2.53 -5.10 1.79
C VAL A 9 -1.55 -5.73 0.82
N SER A 10 -1.06 -4.94 -0.14
CA SER A 10 0.11 -5.32 -0.93
C SER A 10 1.37 -4.92 -0.18
N GLY A 11 2.35 -5.81 -0.08
CA GLY A 11 3.62 -5.50 0.57
C GLY A 11 4.71 -6.44 0.14
N ALA A 12 5.96 -5.97 0.21
CA ALA A 12 7.09 -6.86 0.30
C ALA A 12 6.94 -7.65 1.61
N SER A 13 6.94 -8.98 1.52
CA SER A 13 6.48 -9.98 2.51
C SER A 13 7.01 -9.88 3.95
N ARG A 14 7.83 -8.90 4.30
CA ARG A 14 8.53 -8.78 5.59
C ARG A 14 8.08 -7.62 6.48
N SER A 15 7.44 -6.57 5.94
CA SER A 15 7.21 -5.32 6.70
C SER A 15 5.95 -5.31 7.57
N LEU A 16 4.99 -6.21 7.35
CA LEU A 16 3.68 -6.11 7.99
C LEU A 16 3.50 -6.96 9.23
N GLY A 17 4.48 -7.81 9.59
CA GLY A 17 4.42 -8.60 10.82
C GLY A 17 3.06 -9.29 11.04
N LEU A 18 2.39 -9.70 9.96
CA LEU A 18 1.04 -10.28 10.03
C LEU A 18 1.19 -11.64 10.71
N ALA A 19 1.09 -11.60 12.03
CA ALA A 19 0.91 -12.77 12.86
C ALA A 19 -0.21 -13.60 12.21
N ARG A 20 0.02 -14.90 12.08
CA ARG A 20 -0.98 -15.88 11.65
C ARG A 20 -2.14 -15.87 12.64
N GLU A 21 -3.02 -14.89 12.51
CA GLU A 21 -4.26 -14.85 13.24
C GLU A 21 -5.23 -15.80 12.56
N GLN A 22 -5.51 -16.91 13.24
CA GLN A 22 -6.32 -18.01 12.74
C GLN A 22 -7.68 -17.48 12.24
N GLY A 23 -7.88 -17.52 10.93
CA GLY A 23 -9.14 -17.16 10.26
C GLY A 23 -9.35 -15.66 9.97
N ARG A 24 -8.43 -14.76 10.35
CA ARG A 24 -8.58 -13.31 10.12
C ARG A 24 -7.65 -12.71 9.07
N VAL A 25 -6.69 -13.50 8.57
CA VAL A 25 -5.72 -13.07 7.56
C VAL A 25 -5.72 -14.07 6.41
N LEU A 26 -6.03 -13.59 5.20
CA LEU A 26 -5.79 -14.30 3.95
C LEU A 26 -4.50 -13.79 3.31
N VAL A 27 -3.59 -14.70 2.99
CA VAL A 27 -2.35 -14.37 2.29
C VAL A 27 -2.50 -14.71 0.82
N VAL A 28 -2.42 -13.70 -0.05
CA VAL A 28 -2.43 -13.86 -1.50
C VAL A 28 -1.07 -13.44 -2.05
N ALA A 29 -0.35 -14.39 -2.67
CA ALA A 29 0.92 -14.10 -3.31
C ALA A 29 0.70 -13.58 -4.73
N PHE A 30 1.35 -12.46 -5.07
CA PHE A 30 1.39 -11.90 -6.42
C PHE A 30 2.61 -10.99 -6.60
N ASP A 31 2.95 -10.74 -7.85
CA ASP A 31 4.00 -9.82 -8.26
C ASP A 31 3.36 -8.51 -8.76
N VAL A 32 3.70 -7.39 -8.13
CA VAL A 32 3.16 -6.07 -8.49
C VAL A 32 3.70 -5.56 -9.82
N ASP A 33 4.83 -6.08 -10.29
CA ASP A 33 5.41 -5.71 -11.60
C ASP A 33 4.70 -6.40 -12.77
N SER A 34 3.74 -7.29 -12.50
CA SER A 34 2.98 -8.05 -13.50
C SER A 34 1.48 -7.83 -13.35
N GLU A 35 0.87 -7.10 -14.30
CA GLU A 35 -0.58 -6.87 -14.30
C GLU A 35 -1.38 -8.18 -14.29
N GLU A 36 -0.91 -9.21 -15.02
CA GLU A 36 -1.54 -10.53 -15.04
C GLU A 36 -1.49 -11.22 -13.67
N SER A 37 -0.37 -11.08 -12.95
CA SER A 37 -0.22 -11.61 -11.59
C SER A 37 -1.19 -10.92 -10.62
N VAL A 38 -1.28 -9.59 -10.69
CA VAL A 38 -2.21 -8.78 -9.90
C VAL A 38 -3.66 -9.16 -10.20
N ARG A 39 -4.02 -9.30 -11.48
CA ARG A 39 -5.37 -9.71 -11.92
C ARG A 39 -5.74 -11.09 -11.38
N SER A 40 -4.83 -12.05 -11.52
CA SER A 40 -5.02 -13.41 -11.02
C SER A 40 -5.22 -13.44 -9.51
N ALA A 41 -4.53 -12.58 -8.75
CA ALA A 41 -4.73 -12.43 -7.32
C ALA A 41 -6.07 -11.79 -6.96
N ALA A 42 -6.50 -10.78 -7.71
CA ALA A 42 -7.82 -10.17 -7.53
C ALA A 42 -8.95 -11.18 -7.79
N GLU A 43 -8.82 -12.01 -8.83
CA GLU A 43 -9.78 -13.07 -9.14
C GLU A 43 -9.84 -14.13 -8.05
N LYS A 44 -8.68 -14.59 -7.56
CA LYS A 44 -8.61 -15.52 -6.42
C LYS A 44 -9.29 -14.95 -5.18
N LEU A 45 -8.99 -13.71 -4.83
CA LEU A 45 -9.57 -13.03 -3.68
C LEU A 45 -11.10 -12.92 -3.79
N LYS A 46 -11.62 -12.55 -4.97
CA LYS A 46 -13.06 -12.45 -5.24
C LYS A 46 -13.79 -13.80 -5.13
N ALA A 47 -13.10 -14.89 -5.44
CA ALA A 47 -13.65 -16.24 -5.36
C ALA A 47 -13.48 -16.89 -3.98
N ASP A 48 -12.68 -16.29 -3.09
CA ASP A 48 -12.35 -16.85 -1.78
C ASP A 48 -13.47 -16.58 -0.76
N SER A 49 -13.75 -17.56 0.10
CA SER A 49 -14.71 -17.43 1.20
C SER A 49 -14.30 -16.37 2.23
N PHE A 50 -13.05 -15.91 2.22
CA PHE A 50 -12.62 -14.79 3.05
C PHE A 50 -13.44 -13.52 2.81
N LEU A 51 -14.01 -13.35 1.61
CA LEU A 51 -14.92 -12.26 1.25
C LEU A 51 -16.40 -12.65 1.33
N GLU A 52 -16.80 -13.56 2.24
CA GLU A 52 -18.18 -14.04 2.43
C GLU A 52 -19.23 -12.91 2.36
N GLY A 53 -19.83 -12.72 1.17
CA GLY A 53 -20.86 -11.71 0.89
C GLY A 53 -20.39 -10.25 0.85
N GLY A 54 -19.09 -9.98 0.95
CA GLY A 54 -18.54 -8.65 1.21
C GLY A 54 -17.55 -8.14 0.17
N ALA A 55 -17.58 -6.82 -0.07
CA ALA A 55 -16.49 -6.08 -0.70
C ALA A 55 -15.34 -5.86 0.29
N LEU A 56 -14.15 -5.51 -0.20
CA LEU A 56 -13.08 -4.99 0.64
C LEU A 56 -13.48 -3.61 1.21
N ASP A 57 -13.16 -3.36 2.47
CA ASP A 57 -13.31 -2.00 3.02
C ASP A 57 -12.19 -1.10 2.53
N ALA A 58 -10.98 -1.66 2.44
CA ALA A 58 -9.78 -0.92 2.10
C ALA A 58 -8.76 -1.76 1.32
N VAL A 59 -8.09 -1.10 0.37
CA VAL A 59 -6.86 -1.58 -0.28
C VAL A 59 -5.72 -0.68 0.15
N VAL A 60 -4.66 -1.25 0.69
CA VAL A 60 -3.41 -0.56 1.03
C VAL A 60 -2.31 -1.02 0.08
N VAL A 61 -1.87 -0.10 -0.77
CA VAL A 61 -0.77 -0.31 -1.70
C VAL A 61 0.54 0.10 -1.06
N ASN A 62 1.27 -0.84 -0.45
CA ASN A 62 2.53 -0.54 0.25
C ASN A 62 3.77 -1.11 -0.45
N ALA A 63 3.61 -2.04 -1.41
CA ALA A 63 4.74 -2.56 -2.17
C ALA A 63 5.52 -1.44 -2.86
N GLY A 64 6.85 -1.46 -2.69
CA GLY A 64 7.74 -0.50 -3.31
C GLY A 64 9.20 -0.89 -3.17
N VAL A 65 10.05 -0.36 -4.04
CA VAL A 65 11.49 -0.57 -4.11
C VAL A 65 12.23 0.76 -4.14
N PHE A 66 13.50 0.73 -3.76
CA PHE A 66 14.42 1.85 -3.90
C PHE A 66 15.67 1.39 -4.66
N VAL A 67 15.51 1.18 -5.97
CA VAL A 67 16.58 0.67 -6.85
C VAL A 67 17.53 1.82 -7.20
N GLY A 68 18.83 1.54 -7.19
CA GLY A 68 19.86 2.55 -7.37
C GLY A 68 20.26 3.28 -6.09
N GLY A 69 19.48 3.17 -5.01
CA GLY A 69 19.82 3.73 -3.70
C GLY A 69 20.02 5.25 -3.72
N HIS A 70 20.91 5.74 -2.86
CA HIS A 70 21.21 7.18 -2.73
C HIS A 70 22.18 7.73 -3.79
N LYS A 71 22.28 7.11 -4.97
CA LYS A 71 23.11 7.64 -6.06
C LYS A 71 22.65 9.06 -6.41
N PRO A 72 23.58 9.99 -6.68
CA PRO A 72 23.21 11.28 -7.21
C PRO A 72 22.56 11.11 -8.59
N PRO A 73 21.69 12.06 -9.03
CA PRO A 73 21.00 11.94 -10.32
C PRO A 73 21.93 11.72 -11.53
N SER A 74 23.16 12.23 -11.48
CA SER A 74 24.17 12.06 -12.53
C SER A 74 24.71 10.63 -12.67
N GLU A 75 24.53 9.79 -11.65
CA GLU A 75 25.03 8.40 -11.61
C GLU A 75 23.89 7.36 -11.70
N MET A 76 22.64 7.83 -11.70
CA MET A 76 21.47 6.97 -11.81
C MET A 76 21.32 6.48 -13.26
N THR A 77 21.13 5.17 -13.42
CA THR A 77 20.87 4.60 -14.74
C THR A 77 19.39 4.69 -15.10
N MET A 78 19.06 4.66 -16.38
CA MET A 78 17.65 4.58 -16.79
C MET A 78 16.98 3.27 -16.37
N ASP A 79 17.76 2.20 -16.15
CA ASP A 79 17.23 0.95 -15.64
C ASP A 79 16.88 1.06 -14.15
N ASP A 80 17.67 1.79 -13.35
CA ASP A 80 17.31 2.16 -11.97
C ASP A 80 15.97 2.93 -11.97
N VAL A 81 15.82 3.94 -12.85
CA VAL A 81 14.58 4.72 -12.96
C VAL A 81 13.39 3.84 -13.34
N ARG A 82 13.53 3.02 -14.40
CA ARG A 82 12.46 2.14 -14.87
C ARG A 82 12.04 1.12 -13.83
N ALA A 83 12.99 0.57 -13.06
CA ALA A 83 12.69 -0.38 -11.99
C ALA A 83 11.83 0.28 -10.90
N ASN A 84 12.19 1.48 -10.45
CA ASN A 84 11.38 2.22 -9.47
C ASN A 84 10.00 2.59 -10.01
N PHE A 85 9.90 3.04 -11.27
CA PHE A 85 8.61 3.36 -11.89
C PHE A 85 7.71 2.12 -12.03
N ARG A 86 8.26 0.99 -12.46
CA ARG A 86 7.48 -0.24 -12.65
C ARG A 86 6.82 -0.68 -11.35
N THR A 87 7.57 -0.78 -10.27
CA THR A 87 7.00 -1.25 -9.00
C THR A 87 6.16 -0.17 -8.31
N ASN A 88 6.72 1.04 -8.16
CA ASN A 88 6.15 2.04 -7.27
C ASN A 88 5.04 2.87 -7.95
N VAL A 89 4.97 2.86 -9.29
CA VAL A 89 3.95 3.59 -10.08
C VAL A 89 3.01 2.61 -10.76
N GLU A 90 3.53 1.81 -11.69
CA GLU A 90 2.68 0.92 -12.49
C GLU A 90 2.05 -0.16 -11.62
N GLY A 91 2.82 -0.80 -10.74
CA GLY A 91 2.32 -1.81 -9.82
C GLY A 91 1.24 -1.30 -8.87
N ALA A 92 1.34 -0.02 -8.45
CA ALA A 92 0.30 0.63 -7.67
C ALA A 92 -0.99 0.82 -8.49
N ILE A 93 -0.86 1.28 -9.74
CA ILE A 93 -1.98 1.45 -10.67
C ILE A 93 -2.65 0.11 -10.95
N TYR A 94 -1.89 -0.93 -11.28
CA TYR A 94 -2.42 -2.28 -11.51
C TYR A 94 -3.20 -2.77 -10.29
N THR A 95 -2.62 -2.63 -9.10
CA THR A 95 -3.25 -3.09 -7.85
C THR A 95 -4.57 -2.35 -7.60
N VAL A 96 -4.59 -1.03 -7.70
CA VAL A 96 -5.84 -0.27 -7.53
C VAL A 96 -6.85 -0.65 -8.60
N HIS A 97 -6.45 -0.68 -9.88
CA HIS A 97 -7.36 -0.92 -11.00
C HIS A 97 -8.05 -2.30 -10.90
N GLN A 98 -7.29 -3.35 -10.60
CA GLN A 98 -7.83 -4.71 -10.54
C GLN A 98 -8.68 -4.96 -9.28
N MET A 99 -8.39 -4.24 -8.19
CA MET A 99 -9.10 -4.39 -6.91
C MET A 99 -10.32 -3.46 -6.79
N ALA A 100 -10.33 -2.28 -7.44
CA ALA A 100 -11.33 -1.22 -7.27
C ALA A 100 -12.79 -1.64 -7.48
N GLY A 101 -13.05 -2.70 -8.26
CA GLY A 101 -14.39 -3.25 -8.47
C GLY A 101 -15.09 -3.81 -7.22
N GLY A 102 -14.44 -3.78 -6.06
CA GLY A 102 -15.03 -4.18 -4.78
C GLY A 102 -14.35 -3.56 -3.58
N VAL A 103 -14.04 -2.25 -3.61
CA VAL A 103 -13.42 -1.57 -2.45
C VAL A 103 -14.15 -0.27 -2.11
N SER A 104 -14.37 -0.01 -0.83
CA SER A 104 -14.85 1.31 -0.38
C SER A 104 -13.76 2.39 -0.49
N TYR A 105 -12.48 2.04 -0.22
CA TYR A 105 -11.36 2.99 -0.23
C TYR A 105 -10.02 2.40 -0.71
N SER A 106 -9.21 3.20 -1.42
CA SER A 106 -7.84 2.83 -1.82
C SER A 106 -6.81 3.81 -1.26
N MET A 107 -5.75 3.27 -0.67
CA MET A 107 -4.63 4.01 -0.06
C MET A 107 -3.32 3.51 -0.65
N SER A 108 -2.34 4.39 -0.83
CA SER A 108 -0.98 3.98 -1.24
C SER A 108 0.10 4.64 -0.40
N LYS A 109 1.23 3.96 -0.21
CA LYS A 109 2.42 4.54 0.42
C LYS A 109 3.09 5.48 -0.56
N ALA A 110 3.25 6.75 -0.18
CA ALA A 110 3.86 7.79 -1.02
C ALA A 110 5.40 7.77 -1.03
N GLY A 111 6.04 6.94 -0.20
CA GLY A 111 7.47 7.02 0.14
C GLY A 111 8.50 6.76 -0.97
N ALA A 112 8.11 6.60 -2.24
CA ALA A 112 9.06 6.53 -3.36
C ALA A 112 8.48 6.94 -4.73
N SER A 113 7.20 7.31 -4.80
CA SER A 113 6.56 7.69 -6.05
C SER A 113 5.25 8.42 -5.75
N THR A 114 5.19 9.67 -6.22
CA THR A 114 4.03 10.55 -6.30
C THR A 114 2.94 9.95 -7.20
N CYS A 115 2.28 8.88 -6.74
CA CYS A 115 1.18 8.28 -7.48
C CYS A 115 -0.16 8.76 -6.93
N THR A 116 -0.80 9.65 -7.67
CA THR A 116 -2.20 10.08 -7.53
C THR A 116 -3.21 8.96 -7.84
N ALA A 117 -2.75 7.71 -8.01
CA ALA A 117 -3.58 6.57 -8.39
C ALA A 117 -4.43 6.01 -7.23
N SER A 118 -4.09 6.37 -5.99
CA SER A 118 -4.90 6.07 -4.81
C SER A 118 -5.74 7.28 -4.39
N ASN A 119 -6.92 7.02 -3.82
CA ASN A 119 -7.73 8.09 -3.23
C ASN A 119 -6.99 8.83 -2.11
N TRP A 120 -6.14 8.14 -1.34
CA TRP A 120 -5.33 8.76 -0.27
C TRP A 120 -3.87 8.26 -0.28
N PRO A 121 -2.93 9.04 -0.83
CA PRO A 121 -1.50 8.81 -0.60
C PRO A 121 -1.12 9.12 0.86
N VAL A 122 -0.37 8.21 1.48
CA VAL A 122 0.07 8.32 2.87
C VAL A 122 1.60 8.23 2.97
N GLU A 123 2.22 9.21 3.61
CA GLU A 123 3.64 9.20 3.95
C GLU A 123 3.84 8.51 5.30
N LEU A 124 4.55 7.36 5.32
CA LEU A 124 4.82 6.60 6.55
C LEU A 124 6.08 7.07 7.32
N GLY A 125 6.64 8.22 6.93
CA GLY A 125 7.89 8.75 7.47
C GLY A 125 9.12 7.85 7.20
N PRO A 126 10.32 8.33 7.55
CA PRO A 126 11.55 7.57 7.49
C PRO A 126 11.59 6.58 8.67
N ASN A 127 11.01 5.40 8.48
CA ASN A 127 10.99 4.34 9.49
C ASN A 127 12.17 3.36 9.31
N LYS A 128 12.44 2.59 10.36
CA LYS A 128 13.57 1.65 10.44
C LYS A 128 13.52 0.48 9.46
N PHE A 129 12.47 0.34 8.65
CA PHE A 129 12.45 -0.66 7.59
C PHE A 129 13.62 -0.41 6.63
N ASP A 130 14.43 -1.44 6.39
CA ASP A 130 15.63 -1.39 5.54
C ASP A 130 16.57 -0.19 5.82
N ASN A 131 16.70 0.19 7.11
CA ASN A 131 17.50 1.34 7.58
C ASN A 131 17.02 2.71 7.08
N GLY A 132 15.73 2.86 6.78
CA GLY A 132 15.15 4.08 6.21
C GLY A 132 15.04 5.28 7.16
N GLY A 133 15.19 5.11 8.48
CA GLY A 133 15.18 6.22 9.42
C GLY A 133 15.06 5.84 10.90
N GLU A 134 14.45 6.72 11.70
CA GLU A 134 14.58 6.73 13.17
C GLU A 134 13.38 6.15 13.93
N ILE A 135 12.18 6.20 13.35
CA ILE A 135 10.96 5.67 13.98
C ILE A 135 10.83 4.16 13.72
N SER A 136 10.20 3.44 14.65
CA SER A 136 9.97 2.00 14.44
C SER A 136 8.90 1.76 13.36
N VAL A 137 8.90 0.55 12.76
CA VAL A 137 7.87 0.17 11.78
C VAL A 137 6.51 0.10 12.47
N GLU A 138 6.48 -0.44 13.68
CA GLU A 138 5.29 -0.59 14.51
C GLU A 138 4.67 0.76 14.86
N GLU A 139 5.49 1.75 15.22
CA GLU A 139 5.07 3.12 15.48
C GLU A 139 4.46 3.77 14.22
N ALA A 140 5.16 3.72 13.09
CA ALA A 140 4.68 4.28 11.83
C ALA A 140 3.34 3.67 11.40
N VAL A 141 3.20 2.35 11.48
CA VAL A 141 1.96 1.64 11.12
C VAL A 141 0.83 1.94 12.11
N THR A 142 1.13 1.96 13.41
CA THR A 142 0.14 2.26 14.46
C THR A 142 -0.43 3.67 14.29
N GLU A 143 0.44 4.66 14.09
CA GLU A 143 0.02 6.04 13.88
C GLU A 143 -0.74 6.21 12.57
N ALA A 144 -0.25 5.66 11.45
CA ALA A 144 -0.98 5.73 10.18
C ALA A 144 -2.37 5.09 10.28
N THR A 145 -2.49 3.97 11.00
CA THR A 145 -3.78 3.30 11.23
C THR A 145 -4.74 4.19 12.02
N ASN A 146 -4.29 4.75 13.14
CA ASN A 146 -5.15 5.52 14.04
C ASN A 146 -5.48 6.91 13.50
N ASN A 147 -4.53 7.57 12.83
CA ASN A 147 -4.66 8.96 12.42
C ASN A 147 -5.13 9.12 10.99
N VAL A 148 -4.95 8.10 10.14
CA VAL A 148 -5.27 8.17 8.72
C VAL A 148 -6.28 7.10 8.32
N PHE A 149 -5.98 5.81 8.47
CA PHE A 149 -6.79 4.74 7.88
C PHE A 149 -8.17 4.58 8.52
N LEU A 150 -8.23 4.49 9.86
CA LEU A 150 -9.50 4.36 10.58
C LEU A 150 -10.40 5.60 10.51
N PRO A 151 -9.89 6.85 10.62
CA PRO A 151 -10.73 8.05 10.54
C PRO A 151 -11.00 8.53 9.11
N ALA A 152 -10.48 7.86 8.08
CA ALA A 152 -10.59 8.31 6.70
C ALA A 152 -12.04 8.49 6.26
N LYS A 153 -12.30 9.52 5.44
CA LYS A 153 -13.64 9.88 4.96
C LYS A 153 -13.61 10.24 3.49
N PRO A 154 -14.70 10.05 2.73
CA PRO A 154 -14.74 10.36 1.30
C PRO A 154 -14.26 11.78 0.95
N GLU A 155 -14.47 12.77 1.82
CA GLU A 155 -14.03 14.15 1.59
C GLU A 155 -12.50 14.31 1.61
N TRP A 156 -11.76 13.32 2.09
CA TRP A 156 -10.31 13.35 2.12
C TRP A 156 -9.68 12.94 0.79
N ASN A 157 -10.49 12.48 -0.18
CA ASN A 157 -9.99 12.02 -1.48
C ASN A 157 -9.10 13.07 -2.16
N GLY A 158 -7.92 12.66 -2.60
CA GLY A 158 -6.92 13.52 -3.22
C GLY A 158 -6.00 14.28 -2.24
N ARG A 159 -6.14 14.08 -0.93
CA ARG A 159 -5.20 14.63 0.07
C ARG A 159 -3.94 13.78 0.15
N TYR A 160 -2.79 14.43 0.27
CA TYR A 160 -1.53 13.79 0.65
C TYR A 160 -1.32 13.96 2.16
N ILE A 161 -1.26 12.86 2.92
CA ILE A 161 -1.32 12.89 4.39
C ILE A 161 -0.12 12.16 5.00
N ALA A 162 0.54 12.75 5.98
CA ALA A 162 1.55 12.06 6.79
C ALA A 162 0.91 11.06 7.76
N TYR A 163 1.68 10.06 8.22
CA TYR A 163 1.22 9.08 9.23
C TYR A 163 0.72 9.73 10.54
N THR A 164 1.13 10.96 10.81
CA THR A 164 0.65 11.78 11.94
C THR A 164 -0.74 12.39 11.71
N GLY A 165 -1.35 12.23 10.54
CA GLY A 165 -2.64 12.82 10.15
C GLY A 165 -2.56 14.24 9.58
N LYS A 166 -1.36 14.81 9.46
CA LYS A 166 -1.15 16.15 8.89
C LYS A 166 -1.17 16.12 7.37
N ASP A 167 -1.78 17.13 6.75
CA ASP A 167 -1.65 17.36 5.32
C ASP A 167 -0.21 17.71 4.94
N LEU A 168 0.22 17.14 3.83
CA LEU A 168 1.48 17.43 3.16
C LEU A 168 1.21 18.19 1.86
N PRO A 169 2.11 19.10 1.46
CA PRO A 169 2.06 19.69 0.14
C PRO A 169 2.38 18.64 -0.93
N TRP A 170 1.78 18.81 -2.10
CA TRP A 170 2.12 18.07 -3.31
C TRP A 170 3.43 18.58 -3.94
#